data_AF-A0A937W5M2-F1
#
_entry.id   AF-A0A937W5M2-F1
#
_cell.length_a   1.000
_cell.length_b   1.000
_cell.length_c   1.000
_cell.angle_alpha   90.00
_cell.angle_beta   90.00
_cell.angle_gamma   90.00
#
_symmetry.space_group_name_H-M   'P 1'
#
loop_
_entity.id
_entity.type
_entity.pdbx_description
1 polymer ?
#
loop_
_entity_poly.entity_id
_entity_poly.type
_entity_poly.pdbx_seq_one_letter_code
_entity_poly.pdbx_strand_id
1 'polypeptide(L)' 'METFPLWFGRLAVTAFFAIVFLQSGIDKVVDRKGNLEYLDGHFAASPLRSLVLPMFWAITVLEVVAGVLCGLGALALLFG' A
#
# COMPACT_ATOMS: atom_id res chain seq x y z
N MET A 1 32.22 6.86 -2.22
CA MET A 1 31.14 7.76 -2.69
C MET A 1 29.95 7.00 -3.28
N GLU A 2 30.11 5.76 -3.75
CA GLU A 2 29.00 4.97 -4.34
C GLU A 2 27.95 4.45 -3.35
N THR A 3 28.25 4.48 -2.05
CA THR A 3 27.33 4.00 -1.00
C THR A 3 26.21 4.99 -0.70
N PHE A 4 26.44 6.29 -0.91
CA PHE A 4 25.43 7.32 -0.63
C PHE A 4 24.23 7.25 -1.60
N PRO A 5 24.42 7.19 -2.93
CA PRO A 5 23.29 7.01 -3.86
C PRO A 5 22.50 5.73 -3.59
N LEU A 6 23.18 4.65 -3.22
CA LEU A 6 22.54 3.38 -2.91
C LEU A 6 21.73 3.44 -1.61
N TRP A 7 22.28 4.02 -0.55
CA TRP A 7 21.57 4.22 0.71
C TRP A 7 20.34 5.11 0.51
N PHE A 8 20.50 6.24 -0.18
CA PHE A 8 19.41 7.16 -0.46
C PHE A 8 18.31 6.50 -1.30
N GLY A 9 18.67 5.77 -2.37
CA GLY A 9 17.71 5.06 -3.19
C GLY A 9 16.90 4.02 -2.41
N ARG A 10 17.56 3.25 -1.54
CA ARG A 10 16.88 2.28 -0.65
C ARG A 10 15.92 2.96 0.31
N LEU A 11 16.34 4.06 0.92
CA LEU A 11 15.50 4.82 1.84
C LEU A 11 14.29 5.43 1.11
N ALA A 12 14.51 6.06 -0.04
CA ALA A 12 13.45 6.70 -0.81
C ALA A 12 12.38 5.68 -1.26
N VAL A 13 12.81 4.52 -1.77
CA VAL A 13 11.88 3.48 -2.23
C VAL A 13 11.11 2.85 -1.08
N THR A 14 11.79 2.50 0.03
CA THR A 14 11.12 1.89 1.19
C THR A 14 10.19 2.89 1.88
N ALA A 15 10.59 4.15 2.04
CA ALA A 15 9.71 5.18 2.60
C ALA A 15 8.50 5.46 1.69
N PHE A 16 8.70 5.55 0.37
CA PHE A 16 7.60 5.75 -0.58
C PHE A 16 6.55 4.65 -0.46
N PHE A 17 6.95 3.38 -0.52
CA PHE A 17 6.02 2.26 -0.42
C PHE A 17 5.36 2.15 0.97
N ALA A 18 6.09 2.46 2.04
CA ALA A 18 5.51 2.54 3.38
C ALA A 18 4.38 3.57 3.43
N ILE A 19 4.63 4.78 2.92
CA ILE A 19 3.67 5.88 2.95
C ILE A 19 2.44 5.53 2.12
N VAL A 20 2.60 5.18 0.84
CA VAL A 20 1.44 4.98 -0.06
C VAL A 20 0.59 3.78 0.36
N PHE A 21 1.20 2.68 0.82
CA PHE A 21 0.44 1.51 1.23
C PHE A 21 -0.21 1.65 2.61
N LEU A 22 0.45 2.28 3.58
CA LEU A 22 -0.18 2.54 4.88
C LEU A 22 -1.29 3.57 4.75
N GLN A 23 -1.09 4.64 3.96
CA GLN A 23 -2.15 5.62 3.71
C GLN A 23 -3.34 4.98 3.03
N SER A 24 -3.13 4.16 1.99
CA SER A 24 -4.24 3.46 1.32
C SER A 24 -4.92 2.45 2.23
N GLY A 25 -4.17 1.68 3.02
CA GLY A 25 -4.73 0.70 3.96
C GLY A 25 -5.57 1.37 5.06
N ILE A 26 -5.09 2.50 5.61
CA ILE A 26 -5.84 3.29 6.60
C ILE A 26 -7.11 3.87 5.96
N ASP A 27 -6.99 4.45 4.76
CA ASP A 27 -8.12 5.00 4.02
C ASP A 27 -9.21 3.96 3.78
N LYS A 28 -8.86 2.73 3.39
CA LYS A 28 -9.80 1.62 3.21
C LYS A 28 -10.53 1.20 4.50
N VAL A 29 -9.93 1.42 5.66
CA VAL A 29 -10.57 1.15 6.97
C VAL A 29 -11.45 2.33 7.39
N VAL A 30 -11.01 3.57 7.17
CA VAL A 30 -11.71 4.80 7.59
C VAL A 30 -12.87 5.14 6.64
N ASP A 31 -12.64 5.10 5.33
CA ASP A 31 -13.66 5.29 4.29
C ASP A 31 -13.81 4.04 3.41
N ARG A 32 -14.27 2.97 4.05
CA ARG A 32 -14.59 1.72 3.36
C ARG A 32 -15.69 1.89 2.32
N LYS A 33 -16.69 2.74 2.60
CA LYS A 33 -17.87 2.90 1.74
C LYS A 33 -17.51 3.58 0.44
N GLY A 34 -16.79 4.70 0.49
CA GLY A 34 -16.36 5.43 -0.71
C GLY A 34 -15.46 4.57 -1.59
N ASN A 35 -14.53 3.82 -0.98
CA ASN A 35 -13.67 2.90 -1.72
C ASN A 35 -14.45 1.78 -2.43
N LEU A 36 -15.39 1.12 -1.74
CA LEU A 36 -16.20 0.07 -2.36
C LEU A 36 -17.12 0.63 -3.46
N GLU A 37 -17.72 1.81 -3.26
CA GLU A 37 -18.55 2.46 -4.28
C GLU A 37 -17.75 2.78 -5.56
N TYR A 38 -16.53 3.30 -5.41
CA TYR A 38 -15.62 3.52 -6.53
C TYR A 38 -15.28 2.21 -7.26
N LEU A 39 -14.90 1.16 -6.51
CA LEU A 39 -14.50 -0.12 -7.09
C LEU A 39 -15.66 -0.87 -7.76
N ASP A 40 -16.85 -0.85 -7.16
CA ASP A 40 -18.05 -1.46 -7.74
C ASP A 40 -18.43 -0.76 -9.06
N GLY A 41 -18.29 0.57 -9.13
CA GLY A 41 -18.46 1.34 -10.36
C GLY A 41 -17.40 1.00 -11.41
N HIS A 42 -16.13 0.97 -11.00
CA HIS A 42 -14.99 0.67 -11.88
C HIS A 42 -15.09 -0.72 -12.51
N PHE A 43 -15.49 -1.74 -11.74
CA PHE A 43 -15.59 -3.12 -12.19
C PHE A 43 -16.99 -3.54 -12.68
N ALA A 44 -17.94 -2.61 -12.82
CA ALA A 44 -19.33 -2.91 -13.15
C ALA A 44 -19.52 -3.72 -14.46
N ALA A 45 -18.66 -3.49 -15.45
CA ALA A 45 -18.68 -4.18 -16.75
C ALA A 45 -17.57 -5.26 -16.88
N SER A 46 -16.89 -5.59 -15.78
CA SER A 46 -15.78 -6.55 -15.76
C SER A 46 -16.24 -7.94 -15.31
N PRO A 47 -15.62 -9.04 -15.81
CA PRO A 47 -15.82 -10.38 -15.24
C PRO A 47 -15.43 -10.46 -13.75
N LEU A 48 -14.70 -9.48 -13.22
CA LEU A 48 -14.28 -9.40 -11.82
C LEU A 48 -15.32 -8.74 -10.89
N ARG A 49 -16.49 -8.33 -11.40
CA ARG A 49 -17.50 -7.60 -10.61
C ARG A 49 -17.89 -8.30 -9.31
N SER A 50 -18.06 -9.62 -9.33
CA SER A 50 -18.42 -10.40 -8.13
C SER A 50 -17.26 -10.56 -7.14
N LEU A 51 -16.04 -10.19 -7.54
CA LEU A 51 -14.82 -10.31 -6.75
C LEU A 51 -14.37 -8.98 -6.14
N VAL A 52 -15.08 -7.88 -6.33
CA VAL A 52 -14.70 -6.56 -5.79
C VAL A 52 -14.48 -6.62 -4.27
N LEU A 53 -15.45 -7.16 -3.53
CA LEU A 53 -15.34 -7.26 -2.07
C LEU A 53 -14.21 -8.18 -1.57
N PRO A 54 -14.03 -9.42 -2.08
CA PRO A 54 -12.89 -10.24 -1.66
C PRO A 54 -11.54 -9.65 -2.09
N MET A 55 -11.45 -9.06 -3.29
CA MET A 55 -10.23 -8.38 -3.75
C MET A 55 -9.90 -7.16 -2.90
N PHE A 56 -10.91 -6.39 -2.48
CA PHE A 56 -10.74 -5.24 -1.59
C PHE A 56 -10.09 -5.65 -0.26
N TRP A 57 -10.56 -6.73 0.36
CA TRP A 57 -9.96 -7.20 1.61
C TRP A 57 -8.57 -7.80 1.42
N ALA A 58 -8.39 -8.59 0.36
CA ALA A 58 -7.09 -9.17 0.04
C ALA A 58 -6.05 -8.08 -0.19
N ILE A 59 -6.36 -7.05 -0.99
CA ILE A 59 -5.43 -5.96 -1.26
C ILE A 59 -5.17 -5.11 -0.02
N THR A 60 -6.17 -4.86 0.83
CA THR A 60 -6.00 -4.10 2.08
C THR A 60 -5.00 -4.80 3.01
N VAL A 61 -5.11 -6.12 3.18
CA VAL A 61 -4.17 -6.89 4.01
C VAL A 61 -2.76 -6.85 3.41
N LEU A 62 -2.64 -7.06 2.11
CA LEU A 62 -1.35 -7.03 1.42
C LEU A 62 -0.68 -5.65 1.51
N GLU A 63 -1.43 -4.57 1.32
CA GLU A 63 -0.96 -3.19 1.45
C GLU A 63 -0.50 -2.90 2.88
N VAL A 64 -1.29 -3.24 3.90
CA VAL A 64 -0.90 -2.99 5.29
C VAL A 64 0.37 -3.77 5.66
N VAL A 65 0.46 -5.05 5.29
CA VAL A 65 1.65 -5.86 5.55
C VAL A 65 2.86 -5.31 4.80
N ALA A 66 2.73 -5.01 3.50
CA ALA A 66 3.81 -4.45 2.71
C ALA A 66 4.25 -3.07 3.23
N GLY A 67 3.29 -2.21 3.60
CA GLY A 67 3.53 -0.89 4.15
C GLY A 67 4.26 -0.95 5.50
N VAL A 68 3.87 -1.85 6.40
CA VAL A 68 4.56 -2.09 7.67
C VAL A 68 5.99 -2.59 7.44
N LEU A 69 6.18 -3.60 6.58
CA LEU A 69 7.51 -4.13 6.27
C LEU A 69 8.43 -3.07 5.64
N CYS A 70 7.90 -2.26 4.71
CA CYS A 70 8.64 -1.14 4.13
C CYS A 70 8.98 -0.07 5.18
N GLY A 71 8.05 0.24 6.09
CA GLY A 71 8.26 1.19 7.17
C GLY A 71 9.35 0.73 8.15
N LEU A 72 9.32 -0.55 8.54
CA LEU A 72 10.38 -1.15 9.36
C LEU A 72 11.73 -1.12 8.64
N GLY A 73 11.75 -1.41 7.33
CA GLY A 73 12.97 -1.31 6.51
C GLY A 73 13.52 0.12 6.44
N ALA A 74 12.64 1.12 6.29
CA ALA A 74 13.04 2.53 6.30
C ALA A 74 13.61 2.95 7.67
N LEU A 75 12.97 2.54 8.77
CA LEU A 75 13.49 2.79 10.13
C LEU A 75 14.84 2.12 10.36
N ALA A 76 15.02 0.88 9.89
CA ALA A 76 16.30 0.18 9.96
C ALA A 76 17.40 0.89 9.17
N LEU A 77 17.11 1.47 8.00
CA LEU A 77 18.10 2.24 7.22
C LEU A 77 18.48 3.58 7.86
N LEU A 78 17.60 4.16 8.69
CA LEU A 78 17.81 5.43 9.37
C LEU A 78 18.54 5.29 10.71
N PHE A 79 18.28 4.20 11.44
CA PHE A 79 18.70 4.05 12.83
C PHE A 79 19.51 2.77 13.14
N GLY A 80 19.60 1.84 12.18
CA GLY A 80 20.41 0.62 12.26
C GLY A 80 21.72 0.76 11.51
#